data_AF-A0A928XKN1-F1
#
_entry.id   AF-A0A928XKN1-F1
#
_cell.length_a   1.000
_cell.length_b   1.000
_cell.length_c   1.000
_cell.angle_alpha   90.00
_cell.angle_beta   90.00
_cell.angle_gamma   90.00
#
_symmetry.space_group_name_H-M   'P 1'
#
loop_
_entity.id
_entity.type
_entity.pdbx_description
1 polymer ?
#
loop_
_entity_poly.entity_id
_entity_poly.type
_entity_poly.pdbx_seq_one_letter_code
_entity_poly.pdbx_strand_id
1 'polypeptide(L)'
;MPRLVLLRDYATLSGHTLTLQVPAWHWLWRGIVLALSLPLSFALLAVLASLDERGVAAPSVVFAGLGGVSFTAGVLLALASPLLSARTRTTLDFAQGVLTRARSPSPVPLAALSGLRVARPGQLGTFVHLCATRTGAPDVRLLGPLVPKHAREASELAGWLGTRLGLPVDSASVEAPQASSSDQLAGVLCYLPIQGIFFAASLYYLFTAKQRPFVRFCAIQSLSQLGFSIAALAVLLIALGVPVALTEPSPLQTALVVSLAVALTGYWLWNFGAHAYACWAAYEGRLWVMPWLGFWVRRFLP
;
A
#
# COMPACT_ATOMS: atom_id res chain seq x y z
N MET A 1 -33.29 7.04 12.82
CA MET A 1 -31.88 7.06 12.36
C MET A 1 -31.58 5.75 11.64
N PRO A 2 -31.66 5.69 10.29
CA PRO A 2 -31.34 4.48 9.55
C PRO A 2 -29.82 4.25 9.58
N ARG A 3 -29.40 3.18 10.25
CA ARG A 3 -28.14 2.44 10.15
C ARG A 3 -26.88 3.20 9.67
N LEU A 4 -26.34 4.11 10.48
CA LEU A 4 -24.90 4.43 10.49
C LEU A 4 -24.11 3.31 11.21
N VAL A 5 -24.36 2.05 10.86
CA VAL A 5 -23.73 0.86 11.50
C VAL A 5 -22.27 0.68 11.03
N LEU A 6 -21.88 1.33 9.94
CA LEU A 6 -20.78 0.87 9.09
C LEU A 6 -19.44 1.61 9.29
N LEU A 7 -19.40 2.69 10.08
CA LEU A 7 -18.17 3.39 10.51
C LEU A 7 -18.16 3.66 12.02
N ARG A 8 -18.72 2.74 12.82
CA ARG A 8 -18.91 2.93 14.27
C ARG A 8 -17.62 3.34 15.01
N ASP A 9 -16.47 2.86 14.54
CA ASP A 9 -15.17 3.16 15.16
C ASP A 9 -14.53 4.46 14.62
N TYR A 10 -15.03 4.98 13.50
CA TYR A 10 -14.46 6.13 12.80
C TYR A 10 -15.27 7.40 12.97
N ALA A 11 -16.57 7.28 13.25
CA ALA A 11 -17.50 8.38 13.36
C ALA A 11 -18.27 8.27 14.69
N THR A 12 -18.19 9.32 15.50
CA THR A 12 -18.94 9.44 16.76
C THR A 12 -19.78 10.71 16.72
N LEU A 13 -21.10 10.55 16.85
CA LEU A 13 -22.04 11.66 16.91
C LEU A 13 -22.42 11.89 18.38
N SER A 14 -22.22 13.11 18.88
CA SER A 14 -22.57 13.51 20.25
C SER A 14 -23.30 14.84 20.19
N GLY A 15 -24.63 14.81 20.32
CA GLY A 15 -25.47 15.99 20.15
C GLY A 15 -25.35 16.59 18.74
N HIS A 16 -24.83 17.82 18.66
CA HIS A 16 -24.61 18.55 17.40
C HIS A 16 -23.19 18.40 16.84
N THR A 17 -22.36 17.56 17.44
CA THR A 17 -20.96 17.41 17.02
C THR A 17 -20.73 16.02 16.44
N LEU A 18 -20.25 15.95 15.19
CA LEU A 18 -19.74 14.73 14.58
C LEU A 18 -18.21 14.74 14.63
N THR A 19 -17.63 13.77 15.33
CA THR A 19 -16.18 13.54 15.35
C THR A 19 -15.82 12.40 14.41
N LEU A 20 -14.92 12.68 13.47
CA LEU A 20 -14.33 11.72 12.55
C LEU A 20 -12.87 11.49 12.95
N GLN A 21 -12.45 10.23 13.14
CA GLN A 21 -11.08 9.89 13.52
C GLN A 21 -10.70 8.48 13.06
N VAL A 22 -9.42 8.24 12.78
CA VAL A 22 -8.93 6.86 12.61
C VAL A 22 -8.66 6.28 14.00
N PRO A 23 -9.28 5.15 14.37
CA PRO A 23 -9.13 4.60 15.72
C PRO A 23 -7.69 4.15 15.98
N ALA A 24 -7.23 4.31 17.22
CA ALA A 24 -5.85 4.00 17.63
C ALA A 24 -5.46 2.54 17.31
N TRP A 25 -6.41 1.61 17.41
CA TRP A 25 -6.16 0.20 17.14
C TRP A 25 -5.63 -0.04 15.71
N HIS A 26 -6.04 0.75 14.71
CA HIS A 26 -5.52 0.61 13.34
C HIS A 26 -4.02 0.90 13.27
N TRP A 27 -3.55 1.92 14.00
CA TRP A 27 -2.14 2.27 14.09
C TRP A 27 -1.35 1.25 14.93
N LEU A 28 -1.97 0.78 16.00
CA LEU A 28 -1.43 -0.29 16.85
C LEU A 28 -1.16 -1.56 16.05
N TRP A 29 -2.17 -2.06 15.31
CA TRP A 29 -2.02 -3.26 14.49
C TRP A 29 -0.97 -3.10 13.39
N ARG A 30 -0.88 -1.93 12.75
CA ARG A 30 0.20 -1.65 11.79
C ARG A 30 1.57 -1.70 12.47
N GLY A 31 1.69 -1.14 13.67
CA GLY A 31 2.91 -1.21 14.48
C GLY A 31 3.28 -2.64 14.86
N ILE A 32 2.32 -3.43 15.36
CA ILE A 32 2.50 -4.83 15.72
C ILE A 32 2.92 -5.67 14.53
N VAL A 33 2.22 -5.53 13.39
CA VAL A 33 2.56 -6.27 12.16
C VAL A 33 3.99 -5.91 11.74
N LEU A 34 4.34 -4.63 11.71
CA LEU A 34 5.69 -4.17 11.36
C LEU A 34 6.75 -4.70 12.34
N ALA A 35 6.43 -4.72 13.64
CA ALA A 35 7.33 -5.16 14.71
C ALA A 35 7.53 -6.67 14.75
N LEU A 36 6.59 -7.48 14.23
CA LEU A 36 6.67 -8.93 14.34
C LEU A 36 6.99 -9.60 13.01
N SER A 37 6.36 -9.17 11.91
CA SER A 37 6.51 -9.87 10.62
C SER A 37 7.87 -9.66 9.98
N LEU A 38 8.38 -8.42 10.01
CA LEU A 38 9.67 -8.08 9.40
C LEU A 38 10.85 -8.66 10.18
N PRO A 39 10.94 -8.53 11.52
CA PRO A 39 12.05 -9.14 12.26
C PRO A 39 12.09 -10.65 12.16
N LEU A 40 10.92 -11.33 12.17
CA LEU A 40 10.85 -12.77 11.95
C LEU A 40 11.35 -13.15 10.56
N SER A 41 10.98 -12.37 9.54
CA SER A 41 11.46 -12.57 8.17
C SER A 41 12.99 -12.38 8.08
N PHE A 42 13.54 -11.36 8.74
CA PHE A 42 14.98 -11.14 8.79
C PHE A 42 15.72 -12.19 9.62
N ALA A 43 15.15 -12.65 10.73
CA ALA A 43 15.71 -13.73 11.54
C ALA A 43 15.75 -15.05 10.76
N LEU A 44 14.71 -15.35 9.98
CA LEU A 44 14.70 -16.51 9.09
C LEU A 44 15.81 -16.39 8.03
N LEU A 45 15.98 -15.21 7.42
CA LEU A 45 17.07 -14.94 6.49
C LEU A 45 18.44 -15.07 7.15
N ALA A 46 18.58 -14.65 8.41
CA ALA A 46 19.81 -14.81 9.20
C ALA A 46 20.13 -16.28 9.50
N VAL A 47 19.11 -17.08 9.84
CA VAL A 47 19.26 -18.53 10.07
C VAL A 47 19.64 -19.23 8.77
N LEU A 48 18.95 -18.94 7.66
CA LEU A 48 19.28 -19.48 6.34
C LEU A 48 20.71 -19.11 5.92
N ALA A 49 21.15 -17.88 6.22
CA ALA A 49 22.53 -17.46 5.96
C ALA A 49 23.56 -18.13 6.88
N SER A 50 23.17 -18.54 8.09
CA SER A 50 24.05 -19.21 9.06
C SER A 50 24.21 -20.72 8.83
N LEU A 51 23.28 -21.34 8.09
CA LEU A 51 23.32 -22.76 7.74
C LEU A 51 24.26 -23.04 6.56
N ASP A 52 24.77 -22.01 5.88
CA ASP A 52 25.79 -22.14 4.85
C ASP A 52 27.17 -22.35 5.52
N GLU A 53 27.78 -23.54 5.35
CA GLU A 53 28.94 -24.05 6.10
C GLU A 53 30.24 -23.22 5.97
N ARG A 54 30.21 -22.10 5.24
CA ARG A 54 31.38 -21.25 4.97
C ARG A 54 31.73 -20.25 6.08
N GLY A 55 31.04 -20.27 7.22
CA GLY A 55 31.48 -19.60 8.45
C GLY A 55 31.54 -18.06 8.41
N VAL A 56 30.85 -17.40 7.47
CA VAL A 56 30.86 -15.94 7.38
C VAL A 56 29.74 -15.35 8.25
N ALA A 57 30.09 -14.84 9.44
CA ALA A 57 29.16 -14.22 10.39
C ALA A 57 28.55 -12.87 9.94
N ALA A 58 28.96 -12.33 8.79
CA ALA A 58 28.58 -10.98 8.36
C ALA A 58 27.11 -10.80 7.91
N PRO A 59 26.48 -11.73 7.15
CA PRO A 59 25.10 -11.58 6.70
C PRO A 59 24.10 -11.67 7.85
N SER A 60 24.35 -12.54 8.82
CA SER A 60 23.48 -12.70 10.00
C SER A 60 23.43 -11.44 10.86
N VAL A 61 24.54 -10.69 10.98
CA VAL A 61 24.59 -9.40 11.69
C VAL A 61 23.76 -8.32 10.97
N VAL A 62 23.81 -8.26 9.64
CA VAL A 62 23.01 -7.29 8.85
C VAL A 62 21.52 -7.58 8.97
N PHE A 63 21.12 -8.84 8.87
CA PHE A 63 19.73 -9.24 9.04
C PHE A 63 19.24 -9.01 10.48
N ALA A 64 20.08 -9.29 11.49
CA ALA A 64 19.77 -8.93 12.87
C ALA A 64 19.58 -7.41 13.05
N GLY A 65 20.42 -6.60 12.39
CA GLY A 65 20.30 -5.13 12.39
C GLY A 65 18.99 -4.63 11.76
N LEU A 66 18.62 -5.15 10.58
CA LEU A 66 17.34 -4.82 9.92
C LEU A 66 16.13 -5.30 10.73
N GLY A 67 16.25 -6.45 11.40
CA GLY A 67 15.29 -6.93 12.38
C GLY A 67 15.13 -5.94 13.54
N GLY A 68 16.23 -5.45 14.12
CA GLY A 68 16.20 -4.45 15.19
C GLY A 68 15.55 -3.13 14.76
N VAL A 69 15.87 -2.63 13.56
CA VAL A 69 15.30 -1.37 13.03
C VAL A 69 13.79 -1.52 12.79
N SER A 70 13.36 -2.61 12.15
CA SER A 70 11.94 -2.85 11.87
C SER A 70 11.13 -3.09 13.14
N PHE A 71 11.69 -3.82 14.11
CA PHE A 71 11.10 -3.97 15.45
C PHE A 71 10.91 -2.60 16.13
N THR A 72 11.97 -1.79 16.17
CA THR A 72 11.96 -0.47 16.81
C THR A 72 10.94 0.45 16.13
N ALA A 73 10.91 0.50 14.79
CA ALA A 73 9.94 1.28 14.05
C ALA A 73 8.49 0.82 14.31
N GLY A 74 8.25 -0.49 14.39
CA GLY A 74 6.94 -1.06 14.68
C GLY A 74 6.47 -0.74 16.10
N VAL A 75 7.36 -0.87 17.10
CA VAL A 75 7.09 -0.49 18.49
C VAL A 75 6.81 1.01 18.61
N LEU A 76 7.64 1.86 17.99
CA LEU A 76 7.40 3.31 17.99
C LEU A 76 6.05 3.67 17.36
N LEU A 77 5.67 3.01 16.27
CA LEU A 77 4.38 3.20 15.62
C LEU A 77 3.21 2.76 16.52
N ALA A 78 3.36 1.63 17.21
CA ALA A 78 2.38 1.11 18.17
C ALA A 78 2.21 2.05 19.38
N LEU A 79 3.31 2.52 19.96
CA LEU A 79 3.32 3.46 21.08
C LEU A 79 2.77 4.84 20.68
N ALA A 80 3.07 5.29 19.47
CA ALA A 80 2.53 6.54 18.92
C ALA A 80 1.06 6.45 18.48
N SER A 81 0.42 5.27 18.56
CA SER A 81 -0.94 5.05 18.05
C SER A 81 -2.00 6.03 18.60
N PRO A 82 -2.03 6.40 19.90
CA PRO A 82 -3.02 7.35 20.40
C PRO A 82 -2.80 8.76 19.83
N LEU A 83 -1.53 9.16 19.71
CA LEU A 83 -1.14 10.46 19.20
C LEU A 83 -1.41 10.58 17.69
N LEU A 84 -1.15 9.51 16.94
CA LEU A 84 -1.48 9.43 15.52
C LEU A 84 -2.99 9.44 15.29
N SER A 85 -3.75 8.73 16.11
CA SER A 85 -5.22 8.78 16.10
C SER A 85 -5.73 10.20 16.35
N ALA A 86 -5.25 10.86 17.42
CA ALA A 86 -5.63 12.24 17.75
C ALA A 86 -5.30 13.22 16.61
N ARG A 87 -4.17 13.04 15.92
CA ARG A 87 -3.78 13.85 14.76
C ARG A 87 -4.69 13.69 13.52
N THR A 88 -5.48 12.62 13.45
CA THR A 88 -6.48 12.41 12.38
C THR A 88 -7.87 12.94 12.72
N ARG A 89 -8.05 13.48 13.93
CA ARG A 89 -9.35 13.95 14.40
C ARG A 89 -9.82 15.19 13.62
N THR A 90 -11.01 15.07 13.07
CA THR A 90 -11.79 16.15 12.48
C THR A 90 -13.11 16.23 13.23
N THR A 91 -13.53 17.41 13.65
CA THR A 91 -14.85 17.61 14.26
C THR A 91 -15.68 18.58 13.44
N LEU A 92 -16.95 18.23 13.27
CA LEU A 92 -17.96 19.01 12.58
C LEU A 92 -18.99 19.41 13.63
N ASP A 93 -19.03 20.69 13.98
CA ASP A 93 -20.05 21.24 14.88
C ASP A 93 -21.17 21.84 14.02
N PHE A 94 -22.31 21.15 14.00
CA PHE A 94 -23.48 21.57 13.23
C PHE A 94 -24.21 22.76 13.85
N ALA A 95 -24.08 22.99 15.16
CA ALA A 95 -24.71 24.11 15.83
C ALA A 95 -23.93 25.41 15.57
N GLN A 96 -22.60 25.33 15.62
CA GLN A 96 -21.70 26.45 15.34
C GLN A 96 -21.42 26.64 13.85
N GLY A 97 -21.74 25.65 13.01
CA GLY A 97 -21.51 25.72 11.57
C GLY A 97 -20.03 25.68 11.19
N VAL A 98 -19.18 24.99 11.97
CA VAL A 98 -17.72 24.97 11.78
C VAL A 98 -17.15 23.56 11.77
N LEU A 99 -16.07 23.42 11.00
CA LEU A 99 -15.20 22.26 10.91
C LEU A 99 -13.87 22.59 11.55
N THR A 100 -13.42 21.78 12.52
CA THR A 100 -12.07 21.89 13.11
C THR A 100 -11.27 20.62 12.83
N ARG A 101 -9.96 20.77 12.66
CA ARG A 101 -9.03 19.65 12.46
C ARG A 101 -7.91 19.75 13.47
N ALA A 102 -7.48 18.62 14.02
CA ALA A 102 -6.37 18.58 14.96
C ALA A 102 -5.05 19.20 14.42
N ARG A 103 -4.84 19.18 13.10
CA ARG A 103 -3.64 19.76 12.44
C ARG A 103 -3.83 21.17 11.89
N SER A 104 -5.03 21.75 11.97
CA SER A 104 -5.35 23.06 11.38
C SER A 104 -5.75 24.02 12.50
N PRO A 105 -4.99 25.10 12.75
CA PRO A 105 -5.29 26.03 13.85
C PRO A 105 -6.58 26.82 13.60
N SER A 106 -6.98 26.99 12.34
CA SER A 106 -8.16 27.78 11.98
C SER A 106 -9.38 26.88 11.72
N PRO A 107 -10.53 27.15 12.37
CA PRO A 107 -11.81 26.53 12.01
C PRO A 107 -12.20 26.92 10.58
N VAL A 108 -12.80 25.99 9.85
CA VAL A 108 -13.33 26.19 8.50
C VAL A 108 -14.86 26.28 8.60
N PRO A 109 -15.48 27.39 8.20
CA PRO A 109 -16.94 27.47 8.15
C PRO A 109 -17.52 26.39 7.23
N LEU A 110 -18.58 25.70 7.67
CA LEU A 110 -19.26 24.70 6.84
C LEU A 110 -19.87 25.32 5.57
N ALA A 111 -20.27 26.58 5.65
CA ALA A 111 -20.76 27.35 4.50
C ALA A 111 -19.68 27.60 3.42
N ALA A 112 -18.39 27.46 3.75
CA ALA A 112 -17.30 27.58 2.78
C ALA A 112 -17.11 26.29 1.95
N LEU A 113 -17.76 25.18 2.33
CA LEU A 113 -17.67 23.92 1.62
C LEU A 113 -18.57 23.95 0.38
N SER A 114 -18.06 23.48 -0.75
CA SER A 114 -18.79 23.46 -2.02
C SER A 114 -19.31 22.08 -2.40
N GLY A 115 -18.87 21.04 -1.71
CA GLY A 115 -19.18 19.65 -2.04
C GLY A 115 -18.42 18.66 -1.18
N LEU A 116 -18.79 17.39 -1.32
CA LEU A 116 -18.15 16.26 -0.66
C LEU A 116 -17.75 15.24 -1.71
N ARG A 117 -16.58 14.63 -1.53
CA ARG A 117 -16.11 13.55 -2.40
C ARG A 117 -15.31 12.51 -1.65
N VAL A 118 -15.35 11.29 -2.14
CA VAL A 118 -14.51 10.20 -1.65
C VAL A 118 -13.39 9.98 -2.65
N ALA A 119 -12.17 10.38 -2.30
CA ALA A 119 -11.03 10.41 -3.21
C ALA A 119 -9.91 9.47 -2.76
N ARG A 120 -9.18 8.92 -3.74
CA ARG A 120 -7.85 8.31 -3.51
C ARG A 120 -6.79 9.36 -3.81
N PRO A 121 -5.95 9.78 -2.84
CA PRO A 121 -4.88 10.72 -3.11
C PRO A 121 -3.80 10.02 -3.95
N GLY A 122 -3.79 10.36 -5.25
CA GLY A 122 -2.84 9.84 -6.23
C GLY A 122 -3.22 8.48 -6.83
N GLN A 123 -2.68 8.19 -8.02
CA GLN A 123 -2.91 6.93 -8.74
C GLN A 123 -2.33 5.69 -8.01
N LEU A 124 -1.49 5.90 -7.00
CA LEU A 124 -0.90 4.86 -6.13
C LEU A 124 -1.58 4.78 -4.76
N GLY A 125 -2.64 5.57 -4.54
CA GLY A 125 -3.32 5.67 -3.25
C GLY A 125 -3.92 4.34 -2.83
N THR A 126 -3.24 3.63 -1.92
CA THR A 126 -3.75 2.42 -1.26
C THR A 126 -4.90 2.70 -0.30
N PHE A 127 -5.17 3.98 -0.05
CA PHE A 127 -6.15 4.44 0.91
C PHE A 127 -7.19 5.35 0.26
N VAL A 128 -8.39 5.26 0.79
CA VAL A 128 -9.53 6.10 0.47
C VAL A 128 -9.65 7.19 1.52
N HIS A 129 -10.02 8.39 1.08
CA HIS A 129 -10.21 9.55 1.94
C HIS A 129 -11.57 10.17 1.66
N LEU A 130 -12.27 10.59 2.71
CA LEU A 130 -13.41 11.49 2.58
C LEU A 130 -12.88 12.92 2.63
N CYS A 131 -13.20 13.70 1.60
CA CYS A 131 -12.76 15.08 1.44
C CYS A 131 -13.97 16.00 1.26
N ALA A 132 -13.87 17.21 1.79
CA ALA A 132 -14.75 18.31 1.45
C ALA A 132 -14.04 19.25 0.47
N THR A 133 -14.72 19.59 -0.62
CA THR A 133 -14.21 20.55 -1.61
C THR A 133 -14.46 21.96 -1.12
N ARG A 134 -13.52 22.87 -1.43
CA ARG A 134 -13.63 24.29 -1.10
C ARG A 134 -13.43 25.11 -2.36
N THR A 135 -14.32 26.07 -2.61
CA THR A 135 -14.20 26.93 -3.80
C THR A 135 -12.92 27.77 -3.71
N GLY A 136 -12.10 27.75 -4.77
CA GLY A 136 -10.86 28.54 -4.83
C GLY A 136 -9.75 28.09 -3.87
N ALA A 137 -9.78 26.86 -3.37
CA ALA A 137 -8.85 26.40 -2.35
C ALA A 137 -8.65 24.87 -2.34
N PRO A 138 -7.58 24.37 -1.69
CA PRO A 138 -7.34 22.94 -1.58
C PRO A 138 -8.40 22.25 -0.72
N ASP A 139 -8.73 21.02 -1.12
CA ASP A 139 -9.66 20.16 -0.40
C ASP A 139 -9.29 19.93 1.05
N VAL A 140 -10.33 19.85 1.88
CA VAL A 140 -10.23 19.56 3.29
C VAL A 140 -10.46 18.07 3.49
N ARG A 141 -9.42 17.32 3.86
CA ARG A 141 -9.57 15.92 4.30
C ARG A 141 -10.41 15.87 5.59
N LEU A 142 -11.55 15.18 5.51
CA LEU A 142 -12.46 14.92 6.62
C LEU A 142 -12.08 13.64 7.36
N LEU A 143 -11.84 12.56 6.62
CA LEU A 143 -11.53 11.23 7.16
C LEU A 143 -10.53 10.49 6.28
N GLY A 144 -9.58 9.80 6.90
CA GLY A 144 -8.62 8.91 6.24
C GLY A 144 -7.33 8.74 7.05
N PRO A 145 -6.40 7.84 6.67
CA PRO A 145 -6.47 6.92 5.52
C PRO A 145 -7.34 5.67 5.79
N LEU A 146 -8.39 5.45 4.98
CA LEU A 146 -9.26 4.28 5.04
C LEU A 146 -8.80 3.19 4.06
N VAL A 147 -8.94 1.92 4.43
CA VAL A 147 -8.68 0.79 3.51
C VAL A 147 -9.79 0.77 2.43
N PRO A 148 -9.51 0.40 1.17
CA PRO A 148 -10.51 0.46 0.08
C PRO A 148 -11.77 -0.36 0.31
N LYS A 149 -11.72 -1.41 1.15
CA LYS A 149 -12.91 -2.14 1.58
C LYS A 149 -13.97 -1.26 2.25
N HIS A 150 -13.54 -0.13 2.84
CA HIS A 150 -14.40 0.87 3.49
C HIS A 150 -14.89 1.98 2.54
N ALA A 151 -14.68 1.82 1.24
CA ALA A 151 -15.07 2.81 0.23
C ALA A 151 -16.57 3.07 0.23
N ARG A 152 -17.38 2.00 0.30
CA ARG A 152 -18.84 2.09 0.27
C ARG A 152 -19.34 2.81 1.51
N GLU A 153 -18.81 2.46 2.68
CA GLU A 153 -19.17 3.07 3.96
C GLU A 153 -18.77 4.56 3.99
N ALA A 154 -17.61 4.90 3.41
CA ALA A 154 -17.20 6.29 3.23
C ALA A 154 -18.13 7.06 2.30
N SER A 155 -18.61 6.44 1.21
CA SER A 155 -19.60 7.03 0.30
C SER A 155 -20.98 7.20 0.94
N GLU A 156 -21.43 6.22 1.73
CA GLU A 156 -22.67 6.33 2.52
C GLU A 156 -22.59 7.46 3.55
N LEU A 157 -21.44 7.61 4.23
CA LEU A 157 -21.17 8.73 5.13
C LEU A 157 -21.14 10.07 4.38
N ALA A 158 -20.52 10.12 3.19
CA ALA A 158 -20.52 11.30 2.33
C ALA A 158 -21.94 11.69 1.91
N GLY A 159 -22.76 10.71 1.51
CA GLY A 159 -24.17 10.87 1.17
C GLY A 159 -24.97 11.49 2.33
N TRP A 160 -24.85 10.89 3.52
CA TRP A 160 -25.53 11.39 4.72
C TRP A 160 -25.08 12.81 5.10
N LEU A 161 -23.77 13.10 5.05
CA LEU A 161 -23.23 14.44 5.29
C LEU A 161 -23.72 15.45 4.24
N GLY A 162 -23.77 15.05 2.97
CA GLY A 162 -24.25 15.89 1.88
C GLY A 162 -25.70 16.28 2.08
N THR A 163 -26.57 15.33 2.41
CA THR A 163 -27.97 15.61 2.76
C THR A 163 -28.08 16.54 3.95
N ARG A 164 -27.23 16.35 4.98
CA ARG A 164 -27.30 17.15 6.21
C ARG A 164 -26.81 18.59 6.04
N LEU A 165 -25.82 18.79 5.16
CA LEU A 165 -25.19 20.08 4.91
C LEU A 165 -25.76 20.81 3.67
N GLY A 166 -26.63 20.15 2.90
CA GLY A 166 -27.11 20.68 1.62
C GLY A 166 -26.01 20.75 0.56
N LEU A 167 -25.00 19.88 0.66
CA LEU A 167 -23.84 19.86 -0.25
C LEU A 167 -24.00 18.76 -1.31
N PRO A 168 -23.60 19.04 -2.57
CA PRO A 168 -23.52 18.00 -3.58
C PRO A 168 -22.47 16.96 -3.18
N VAL A 169 -22.79 15.69 -3.42
CA VAL A 169 -21.88 14.57 -3.19
C VAL A 169 -21.45 14.06 -4.55
N ASP A 170 -20.16 14.17 -4.84
CA ASP A 170 -19.57 13.54 -6.00
C ASP A 170 -19.43 12.03 -5.73
N SER A 171 -20.44 11.28 -6.15
CA SER A 171 -20.47 9.82 -6.09
C SER A 171 -19.58 9.17 -7.16
N ALA A 172 -18.99 9.93 -8.08
CA ALA A 172 -18.33 9.39 -9.27
C ALA A 172 -16.93 8.78 -9.02
N SER A 173 -16.46 8.66 -7.77
CA SER A 173 -15.02 8.46 -7.51
C SER A 173 -14.60 7.21 -6.70
N VAL A 174 -15.48 6.20 -6.48
CA VAL A 174 -15.03 4.96 -5.81
C VAL A 174 -15.58 3.63 -6.32
N GLU A 175 -16.34 3.60 -7.41
CA GLU A 175 -16.51 2.34 -8.14
C GLU A 175 -15.27 2.12 -9.01
N ALA A 176 -14.18 1.66 -8.39
CA ALA A 176 -13.25 0.86 -9.16
C ALA A 176 -14.06 -0.35 -9.65
N PRO A 177 -14.11 -0.65 -10.97
CA PRO A 177 -14.82 -1.84 -11.45
C PRO A 177 -14.29 -3.03 -10.67
N GLN A 178 -15.12 -3.57 -9.77
CA GLN A 178 -14.74 -4.74 -8.99
C GLN A 178 -14.64 -5.89 -9.97
N ALA A 179 -13.41 -6.37 -10.17
CA ALA A 179 -13.14 -7.55 -10.94
C ALA A 179 -14.02 -8.68 -10.43
N SER A 180 -14.67 -9.44 -11.33
CA SER A 180 -15.45 -10.61 -10.91
C SER A 180 -14.56 -11.58 -10.14
N SER A 181 -15.11 -12.46 -9.31
CA SER A 181 -14.32 -13.48 -8.60
C SER A 181 -13.45 -14.30 -9.56
N SER A 182 -13.93 -14.54 -10.78
CA SER A 182 -13.18 -15.20 -11.85
C SER A 182 -12.01 -14.37 -12.40
N ASP A 183 -12.13 -13.04 -12.41
CA ASP A 183 -11.07 -12.10 -12.82
C ASP A 183 -10.01 -11.95 -11.74
N GLN A 184 -10.44 -11.92 -10.47
CA GLN A 184 -9.54 -11.87 -9.31
C GLN A 184 -8.61 -13.08 -9.30
N LEU A 185 -9.16 -14.29 -9.42
CA LEU A 185 -8.37 -15.52 -9.46
C LEU A 185 -7.40 -15.54 -10.65
N ALA A 186 -7.87 -15.14 -11.84
CA ALA A 186 -7.01 -15.05 -13.02
C ALA A 186 -5.87 -14.03 -12.83
N GLY A 187 -6.15 -12.88 -12.21
CA GLY A 187 -5.13 -11.89 -11.85
C GLY A 187 -4.11 -12.41 -10.83
N VAL A 188 -4.55 -13.17 -9.82
CA VAL A 188 -3.66 -13.81 -8.83
C VAL A 188 -2.71 -14.77 -9.52
N LEU A 189 -3.20 -15.61 -10.43
CA LEU A 189 -2.38 -16.55 -11.19
C LEU A 189 -1.29 -15.84 -12.00
N CYS A 190 -1.59 -14.67 -12.58
CA CYS A 190 -0.60 -13.86 -13.31
C CYS A 190 0.53 -13.33 -12.43
N TYR A 191 0.34 -13.19 -11.11
CA TYR A 191 1.36 -12.66 -10.20
C TYR A 191 2.01 -13.69 -9.29
N LEU A 192 1.50 -14.92 -9.26
CA LEU A 192 1.88 -15.95 -8.30
C LEU A 192 3.40 -16.17 -8.30
N PRO A 193 4.12 -15.99 -7.18
CA PRO A 193 5.58 -16.09 -7.13
C PRO A 193 6.09 -17.55 -7.19
N ILE A 194 5.40 -18.42 -7.93
CA ILE A 194 5.81 -19.78 -8.23
C ILE A 194 6.30 -19.78 -9.68
N GLN A 195 7.59 -20.08 -9.86
CA GLN A 195 8.23 -20.09 -11.18
C GLN A 195 7.46 -21.00 -12.15
N GLY A 196 7.25 -20.52 -13.37
CA GLY A 196 6.52 -21.24 -14.42
C GLY A 196 5.00 -20.99 -14.43
N ILE A 197 4.33 -21.02 -13.28
CA ILE A 197 2.86 -20.84 -13.22
C ILE A 197 2.45 -19.44 -13.67
N PHE A 198 3.08 -18.39 -13.12
CA PHE A 198 2.72 -17.03 -13.49
C PHE A 198 3.06 -16.72 -14.95
N PHE A 199 4.19 -17.22 -15.45
CA PHE A 199 4.60 -16.99 -16.83
C PHE A 199 3.61 -17.64 -17.82
N ALA A 200 3.24 -18.90 -17.56
CA ALA A 200 2.26 -19.62 -18.36
C ALA A 200 0.87 -18.95 -18.30
N ALA A 201 0.42 -18.58 -17.10
CA ALA A 201 -0.86 -17.90 -16.90
C ALA A 201 -0.90 -16.53 -17.60
N SER A 202 0.16 -15.73 -17.44
CA SER A 202 0.24 -14.41 -18.06
C SER A 202 0.31 -14.47 -19.58
N LEU A 203 1.06 -15.42 -20.16
CA LEU A 203 1.03 -15.64 -21.61
C LEU A 203 -0.36 -16.09 -22.08
N TYR A 204 -0.94 -17.09 -21.41
CA TYR A 204 -2.28 -17.60 -21.75
C TYR A 204 -3.33 -16.48 -21.73
N TYR A 205 -3.39 -15.70 -20.65
CA TYR A 205 -4.36 -14.62 -20.51
C TYR A 205 -4.05 -13.41 -21.38
N LEU A 206 -2.80 -13.15 -21.76
CA LEU A 206 -2.48 -12.10 -22.73
C LEU A 206 -3.17 -12.34 -24.08
N PHE A 207 -3.28 -13.61 -24.51
CA PHE A 207 -3.91 -13.98 -25.78
C PHE A 207 -5.41 -14.24 -25.68
N THR A 208 -5.87 -14.83 -24.57
CA THR A 208 -7.26 -15.28 -24.39
C THR A 208 -8.17 -14.25 -23.74
N ALA A 209 -7.65 -13.37 -22.86
CA ALA A 209 -8.45 -12.45 -22.06
C ALA A 209 -8.71 -11.08 -22.76
N LYS A 210 -8.93 -11.07 -24.07
CA LYS A 210 -9.06 -9.83 -24.87
C LYS A 210 -10.19 -8.91 -24.40
N GLN A 211 -11.29 -9.48 -23.91
CA GLN A 211 -12.47 -8.76 -23.41
C GLN A 211 -12.46 -8.58 -21.88
N ARG A 212 -11.40 -8.99 -21.18
CA ARG A 212 -11.27 -8.91 -19.70
C ARG A 212 -10.10 -7.97 -19.35
N PRO A 213 -10.31 -6.66 -19.36
CA PRO A 213 -9.20 -5.70 -19.35
C PRO A 213 -8.41 -5.72 -18.02
N PHE A 214 -9.05 -6.08 -16.90
CA PHE A 214 -8.38 -6.33 -15.62
C PHE A 214 -7.33 -7.44 -15.71
N VAL A 215 -7.72 -8.62 -16.22
CA VAL A 215 -6.85 -9.79 -16.33
C VAL A 215 -5.72 -9.52 -17.33
N ARG A 216 -6.06 -8.85 -18.44
CA ARG A 216 -5.09 -8.46 -19.47
C ARG A 216 -4.04 -7.49 -18.92
N PHE A 217 -4.43 -6.51 -18.10
CA PHE A 217 -3.47 -5.65 -17.41
C PHE A 217 -2.53 -6.47 -16.51
N CYS A 218 -3.08 -7.40 -15.73
CA CYS A 218 -2.30 -8.23 -14.81
C CYS A 218 -1.28 -9.12 -15.55
N ALA A 219 -1.66 -9.68 -16.70
CA ALA A 219 -0.77 -10.39 -17.60
C ALA A 219 0.35 -9.48 -18.16
N ILE A 220 0.01 -8.29 -18.64
CA ILE A 220 1.00 -7.34 -19.19
C ILE A 220 1.98 -6.89 -18.11
N GLN A 221 1.49 -6.53 -16.93
CA GLN A 221 2.35 -6.05 -15.84
C GLN A 221 3.28 -7.14 -15.32
N SER A 222 2.80 -8.36 -15.14
CA SER A 222 3.64 -9.48 -14.69
C SER A 222 4.71 -9.88 -15.71
N LEU A 223 4.40 -9.88 -17.01
CA LEU A 223 5.41 -10.10 -18.06
C LEU A 223 6.42 -8.95 -18.14
N SER A 224 5.96 -7.71 -17.98
CA SER A 224 6.83 -6.54 -17.92
C SER A 224 7.73 -6.60 -16.68
N GLN A 225 7.21 -7.05 -15.54
CA GLN A 225 7.98 -7.26 -14.32
C GLN A 225 9.03 -8.34 -14.49
N LEU A 226 8.71 -9.45 -15.17
CA LEU A 226 9.67 -10.49 -15.49
C LEU A 226 10.83 -9.93 -16.32
N GLY A 227 10.53 -9.23 -17.42
CA GLY A 227 11.56 -8.62 -18.27
C GLY A 227 12.42 -7.61 -17.51
N PHE A 228 11.79 -6.74 -16.72
CA PHE A 228 12.49 -5.76 -15.88
C PHE A 228 13.34 -6.43 -14.80
N SER A 229 12.85 -7.51 -14.19
CA SER A 229 13.58 -8.28 -13.18
C SER A 229 14.80 -8.99 -13.77
N ILE A 230 14.70 -9.54 -14.98
CA ILE A 230 15.84 -10.14 -15.70
C ILE A 230 16.90 -9.07 -16.00
N ALA A 231 16.48 -7.91 -16.51
CA ALA A 231 17.40 -6.80 -16.81
C ALA A 231 18.09 -6.28 -15.54
N ALA A 232 17.34 -6.07 -14.45
CA ALA A 232 17.89 -5.63 -13.17
C ALA A 232 18.89 -6.64 -12.58
N LEU A 233 18.59 -7.94 -12.67
CA LEU A 233 19.51 -8.99 -12.23
C LEU A 233 20.78 -9.01 -13.09
N ALA A 234 20.66 -8.90 -14.41
CA ALA A 234 21.82 -8.86 -15.30
C ALA A 234 22.74 -7.67 -14.98
N VAL A 235 22.18 -6.47 -14.78
CA VAL A 235 22.95 -5.28 -14.38
C VAL A 235 23.66 -5.52 -13.05
N LEU A 236 22.98 -6.11 -12.06
CA LEU A 236 23.55 -6.42 -10.75
C LEU A 236 24.70 -7.42 -10.85
N LEU A 237 24.53 -8.51 -11.62
CA LEU A 237 25.56 -9.51 -11.84
C LEU A 237 26.76 -8.95 -12.63
N ILE A 238 26.54 -8.04 -13.57
CA ILE A 238 27.64 -7.35 -14.26
C ILE A 238 28.37 -6.40 -13.32
N ALA A 239 27.64 -5.60 -12.53
CA ALA A 239 28.22 -4.57 -11.68
C ALA A 239 28.95 -5.12 -10.45
N LEU A 240 28.49 -6.24 -9.89
CA LEU A 240 29.04 -6.82 -8.66
C LEU A 240 29.53 -8.25 -8.85
N GLY A 241 28.83 -9.06 -9.65
CA GLY A 241 29.22 -10.46 -9.89
C GLY A 241 30.52 -10.61 -10.70
N VAL A 242 30.68 -9.84 -11.78
CA VAL A 242 31.93 -9.86 -12.59
C VAL A 242 33.14 -9.41 -11.77
N PRO A 243 33.11 -8.28 -11.03
CA PRO A 243 34.20 -7.92 -10.14
C PRO A 243 34.53 -9.00 -9.10
N VAL A 244 33.52 -9.62 -8.47
CA VAL A 244 33.74 -10.73 -7.53
C VAL A 244 34.47 -11.89 -8.19
N ALA A 245 34.09 -12.26 -9.41
CA ALA A 245 34.68 -13.38 -10.15
C ALA A 245 36.12 -13.11 -10.62
N LEU A 246 36.47 -11.85 -10.88
CA LEU A 246 37.80 -11.46 -11.39
C LEU A 246 38.79 -11.06 -10.28
N THR A 247 38.34 -10.88 -9.05
CA THR A 247 39.20 -10.45 -7.94
C THR A 247 39.78 -11.67 -7.22
N GLU A 248 41.08 -11.66 -6.96
CA GLU A 248 41.74 -12.71 -6.17
C GLU A 248 41.38 -12.66 -4.67
N PRO A 249 41.55 -13.78 -3.93
CA PRO A 249 41.35 -13.87 -2.48
C PRO A 249 42.00 -12.72 -1.71
N SER A 250 41.17 -11.78 -1.27
CA SER A 250 41.60 -10.55 -0.61
C SER A 250 40.46 -9.96 0.24
N PRO A 251 40.77 -9.02 1.17
CA PRO A 251 39.74 -8.28 1.89
C PRO A 251 38.76 -7.55 0.96
N LEU A 252 39.25 -7.08 -0.19
CA LEU A 252 38.44 -6.45 -1.23
C LEU A 252 37.44 -7.44 -1.84
N GLN A 253 37.87 -8.66 -2.19
CA GLN A 253 36.97 -9.70 -2.71
C GLN A 253 35.87 -10.01 -1.68
N THR A 254 36.22 -10.09 -0.40
CA THR A 254 35.25 -10.31 0.68
C THR A 254 34.20 -9.18 0.72
N ALA A 255 34.63 -7.92 0.64
CA ALA A 255 33.72 -6.78 0.60
C ALA A 255 32.79 -6.79 -0.63
N LEU A 256 33.30 -7.19 -1.80
CA LEU A 256 32.51 -7.32 -3.03
C LEU A 256 31.50 -8.47 -2.93
N VAL A 257 31.88 -9.62 -2.35
CA VAL A 257 30.97 -10.75 -2.12
C VAL A 257 29.84 -10.37 -1.18
N VAL A 258 30.15 -9.67 -0.08
CA VAL A 258 29.14 -9.17 0.85
C VAL A 258 28.20 -8.17 0.15
N SER A 259 28.75 -7.26 -0.65
CA SER A 259 27.95 -6.29 -1.41
C SER A 259 27.02 -6.96 -2.41
N LEU A 260 27.53 -7.98 -3.14
CA LEU A 260 26.74 -8.79 -4.06
C LEU A 260 25.62 -9.54 -3.34
N ALA A 261 25.91 -10.16 -2.19
CA ALA A 261 24.92 -10.89 -1.40
C ALA A 261 23.80 -9.98 -0.88
N VAL A 262 24.14 -8.79 -0.37
CA VAL A 262 23.17 -7.78 0.06
C VAL A 262 22.32 -7.32 -1.13
N ALA A 263 22.95 -7.06 -2.28
CA ALA A 263 22.24 -6.62 -3.48
C ALA A 263 21.28 -7.71 -3.99
N LEU A 264 21.71 -8.98 -4.07
CA LEU A 264 20.86 -10.11 -4.47
C LEU A 264 19.70 -10.33 -3.50
N THR A 265 19.93 -10.16 -2.20
CA THR A 265 18.85 -10.25 -1.20
C THR A 265 17.86 -9.12 -1.36
N GLY A 266 18.34 -7.88 -1.56
CA GLY A 266 17.50 -6.73 -1.83
C GLY A 266 16.67 -6.92 -3.11
N TYR A 267 17.30 -7.43 -4.17
CA TYR A 267 16.63 -7.82 -5.42
C TYR A 267 15.53 -8.87 -5.17
N TRP A 268 15.84 -9.93 -4.43
CA TRP A 268 14.86 -10.98 -4.12
C TRP A 268 13.68 -10.43 -3.32
N LEU A 269 13.94 -9.66 -2.25
CA LEU A 269 12.89 -9.05 -1.42
C LEU A 269 12.02 -8.08 -2.24
N TRP A 270 12.65 -7.26 -3.08
CA TRP A 270 11.94 -6.36 -3.97
C TRP A 270 11.04 -7.11 -4.95
N ASN A 271 11.57 -8.15 -5.61
CA ASN A 271 10.83 -8.89 -6.63
C ASN A 271 9.72 -9.75 -6.01
N PHE A 272 10.04 -10.52 -4.97
CA PHE A 272 9.06 -11.34 -4.24
C PHE A 272 7.99 -10.46 -3.58
N GLY A 273 8.39 -9.38 -2.92
CA GLY A 273 7.47 -8.43 -2.30
C GLY A 273 6.53 -7.78 -3.30
N ALA A 274 7.04 -7.42 -4.48
CA ALA A 274 6.21 -6.90 -5.57
C ALA A 274 5.18 -7.92 -6.05
N HIS A 275 5.60 -9.17 -6.29
CA HIS A 275 4.69 -10.24 -6.70
C HIS A 275 3.64 -10.58 -5.63
N ALA A 276 4.06 -10.74 -4.38
CA ALA A 276 3.17 -11.02 -3.26
C ALA A 276 2.13 -9.90 -3.08
N TYR A 277 2.58 -8.64 -3.15
CA TYR A 277 1.68 -7.50 -3.06
C TYR A 277 0.75 -7.39 -4.27
N ALA A 278 1.24 -7.66 -5.49
CA ALA A 278 0.41 -7.69 -6.69
C ALA A 278 -0.63 -8.82 -6.67
N CYS A 279 -0.28 -10.01 -6.16
CA CYS A 279 -1.22 -11.10 -5.88
C CYS A 279 -2.30 -10.65 -4.91
N TRP A 280 -1.92 -10.06 -3.77
CA TRP A 280 -2.89 -9.56 -2.79
C TRP A 280 -3.80 -8.47 -3.39
N ALA A 281 -3.24 -7.55 -4.16
CA ALA A 281 -4.01 -6.53 -4.86
C ALA A 281 -5.01 -7.16 -5.84
N ALA A 282 -4.58 -8.15 -6.63
CA ALA A 282 -5.41 -8.86 -7.59
C ALA A 282 -6.51 -9.70 -6.93
N TYR A 283 -6.20 -10.36 -5.81
CA TYR A 283 -7.17 -11.09 -4.99
C TYR A 283 -8.28 -10.16 -4.50
N GLU A 284 -7.92 -8.94 -4.11
CA GLU A 284 -8.86 -7.89 -3.69
C GLU A 284 -9.56 -7.19 -4.89
N GLY A 285 -9.37 -7.69 -6.11
CA GLY A 285 -9.93 -7.09 -7.33
C GLY A 285 -9.40 -5.70 -7.66
N ARG A 286 -8.21 -5.35 -7.18
CA ARG A 286 -7.57 -4.05 -7.37
C ARG A 286 -6.40 -4.13 -8.33
N LEU A 287 -6.30 -3.12 -9.19
CA LEU A 287 -5.12 -2.89 -10.00
C LEU A 287 -4.10 -2.10 -9.18
N TRP A 288 -2.94 -2.72 -8.94
CA TRP A 288 -1.78 -2.02 -8.44
C TRP A 288 -0.78 -1.87 -9.58
N VAL A 289 -0.38 -0.63 -9.86
CA VAL A 289 0.69 -0.34 -10.82
C VAL A 289 2.02 -0.41 -10.10
N MET A 290 2.90 -1.33 -10.51
CA MET A 290 4.28 -1.39 -9.98
C MET A 290 5.00 -0.06 -10.25
N PRO A 291 5.53 0.64 -9.23
CA PRO A 291 6.04 2.01 -9.39
C PRO A 291 7.09 2.16 -10.50
N TRP A 292 8.03 1.23 -10.60
CA TRP A 292 9.11 1.24 -11.60
C TRP A 292 8.65 0.83 -13.01
N LEU A 293 7.46 0.24 -13.15
CA LEU A 293 6.86 -0.06 -14.46
C LEU A 293 5.84 0.99 -14.90
N GLY A 294 5.50 1.94 -14.03
CA GLY A 294 4.38 2.86 -14.23
C GLY A 294 4.45 3.67 -15.53
N PHE A 295 5.64 4.03 -15.98
CA PHE A 295 5.84 4.75 -17.25
C PHE A 295 5.36 3.94 -18.47
N TRP A 296 5.41 2.60 -18.38
CA TRP A 296 5.08 1.69 -19.46
C TRP A 296 3.68 1.09 -19.32
N VAL A 297 3.34 0.58 -18.13
CA VAL A 297 2.12 -0.25 -17.97
C VAL A 297 0.85 0.59 -17.85
N ARG A 298 0.94 1.89 -17.50
CA ARG A 298 -0.24 2.76 -17.30
C ARG A 298 -1.10 2.93 -18.54
N ARG A 299 -0.52 2.87 -19.73
CA ARG A 299 -1.26 2.95 -21.00
C ARG A 299 -2.17 1.76 -21.27
N PHE A 300 -2.05 0.71 -20.46
CA PHE A 300 -2.86 -0.51 -20.54
C PHE A 300 -3.87 -0.65 -19.40
N LEU A 301 -4.02 0.39 -18.57
CA LEU A 301 -5.10 0.42 -17.58
C LEU A 301 -6.47 0.38 -18.30
N PRO A 302 -7.47 -0.32 -17.73
CA PRO A 302 -8.83 -0.36 -18.25
C PRO A 302 -9.51 1.02 -18.24
#